data_AF-A0A5R8N420-F1
#
_entry.id   AF-A0A5R8N420-F1
#
_cell.length_a   1.000
_cell.length_b   1.000
_cell.length_c   1.000
_cell.angle_alpha   90.00
_cell.angle_beta   90.00
_cell.angle_gamma   90.00
#
_symmetry.space_group_name_H-M   'P 1'
#
loop_
_entity.id
_entity.type
_entity.pdbx_description
1 polymer ?
#
loop_
_entity_poly.entity_id
_entity_poly.type
_entity_poly.pdbx_seq_one_letter_code
_entity_poly.pdbx_strand_id
1 'polypeptide(L)'
;MTTCTGCGAAGDECEELFHRLLVLDFSRQAPWSPLHAVSVSCYFFQHPERAVDGGPAFYWSLLHMYLRDGVEAMRRGTERARHLNSHRYGGRKPTLDDFPGAPPFPEAGPPPTAYAVTIVDVAVDGTFPAEGFEEREQAWAGAAITAWSDRILPRR
;
A
#
# COMPACT_ATOMS: atom_id res chain seq x y z
N MET A 1 4.63 -2.49 -27.00
CA MET A 1 4.33 -1.86 -25.70
C MET A 1 4.74 -2.86 -24.65
N THR A 2 5.62 -2.48 -23.74
CA THR A 2 6.01 -3.30 -22.60
C THR A 2 4.88 -3.30 -21.57
N THR A 3 4.74 -4.39 -20.82
CA THR A 3 3.77 -4.53 -19.74
C THR A 3 4.52 -5.02 -18.53
N CYS A 4 4.28 -4.41 -17.38
CA CYS A 4 4.91 -4.81 -16.14
C CYS A 4 4.45 -6.23 -15.74
N THR A 5 5.39 -7.13 -15.49
CA THR A 5 5.09 -8.52 -15.11
C THR A 5 4.58 -8.67 -13.67
N GLY A 6 4.87 -7.68 -12.80
CA GLY A 6 4.43 -7.69 -11.40
C GLY A 6 2.97 -7.26 -11.25
N CYS A 7 2.54 -6.22 -11.95
CA CYS A 7 1.22 -5.61 -11.73
C CYS A 7 0.32 -5.49 -12.96
N GLY A 8 0.86 -5.76 -14.15
CA GLY A 8 0.10 -5.67 -15.41
C GLY A 8 -0.02 -4.24 -15.95
N ALA A 9 0.64 -3.24 -15.35
CA ALA A 9 0.63 -1.87 -15.85
C ALA A 9 1.24 -1.76 -17.25
N ALA A 10 0.80 -0.77 -18.03
CA ALA A 10 1.44 -0.40 -19.28
C ALA A 10 2.80 0.26 -18.99
N GLY A 11 3.88 -0.24 -19.60
CA GLY A 11 5.26 0.18 -19.32
C GLY A 11 5.92 -0.60 -18.18
N ASP A 12 7.19 -0.28 -17.92
CA ASP A 12 8.02 -0.90 -16.88
C ASP A 12 8.59 0.13 -15.87
N GLU A 13 8.03 1.33 -15.83
CA GLU A 13 8.47 2.46 -15.00
C GLU A 13 8.00 2.40 -13.53
N CYS A 14 7.40 1.28 -13.10
CA CYS A 14 6.78 1.15 -11.77
C CYS A 14 7.76 1.47 -10.63
N GLU A 15 9.04 1.10 -10.78
CA GLU A 15 10.09 1.41 -9.80
C GLU A 15 10.40 2.90 -9.71
N GLU A 16 10.56 3.56 -10.86
CA GLU A 16 10.83 4.99 -10.91
C GLU A 16 9.67 5.79 -10.33
N LEU A 17 8.43 5.41 -10.69
CA LEU A 17 7.23 6.02 -10.13
C LEU A 17 7.17 5.86 -8.62
N PHE A 18 7.52 4.67 -8.10
CA PHE A 18 7.56 4.44 -6.66
C PHE A 18 8.60 5.32 -5.97
N HIS A 19 9.80 5.45 -6.52
CA HIS A 19 10.81 6.35 -5.97
C HIS A 19 10.37 7.83 -5.99
N ARG A 20 9.69 8.28 -7.05
CA ARG A 20 9.11 9.63 -7.10
C ARG A 20 8.04 9.83 -6.02
N LEU A 21 7.17 8.84 -5.82
CA LEU A 21 6.16 8.89 -4.77
C LEU A 21 6.79 8.95 -3.37
N LEU A 22 7.83 8.15 -3.12
CA LEU A 22 8.56 8.21 -1.85
C LEU A 22 9.15 9.60 -1.58
N VAL A 23 9.70 10.27 -2.59
CA VAL A 23 10.18 11.66 -2.44
C VAL A 23 9.05 12.59 -1.99
N LEU A 24 7.85 12.44 -2.55
CA LEU A 24 6.67 13.22 -2.15
C LEU A 24 6.20 12.86 -0.74
N ASP A 25 6.21 11.59 -0.36
CA ASP A 25 5.87 11.15 1.00
C ASP A 25 6.80 11.78 2.05
N PHE A 26 8.09 11.89 1.73
CA PHE A 26 9.10 12.50 2.60
C PHE A 26 9.04 14.04 2.63
N SER A 27 8.29 14.68 1.73
CA SER A 27 8.08 16.14 1.72
C SER A 27 7.35 16.65 2.98
N ARG A 28 6.66 15.75 3.71
CA ARG A 28 5.80 16.06 4.86
C ARG A 28 4.60 16.94 4.52
N GLN A 29 4.21 16.98 3.26
CA GLN A 29 3.04 17.72 2.79
C GLN A 29 1.86 16.77 2.51
N ALA A 30 0.65 17.27 2.77
CA ALA A 30 -0.56 16.62 2.30
C ALA A 30 -0.68 16.83 0.76
N PRO A 31 -1.27 15.86 0.03
CA PRO A 31 -1.91 14.64 0.53
C PRO A 31 -0.97 13.43 0.68
N TRP A 32 0.28 13.51 0.19
CA TRP A 32 1.19 12.36 0.09
C TRP A 32 1.64 11.81 1.45
N SER A 33 2.23 12.65 2.30
CA SER A 33 2.89 12.18 3.53
C SER A 33 1.98 11.39 4.49
N PRO A 34 0.71 11.79 4.71
CA PRO A 34 -0.23 11.01 5.52
C PRO A 34 -0.54 9.61 4.96
N LEU A 35 -0.39 9.40 3.66
CA LEU A 35 -0.75 8.17 2.95
C LEU A 35 0.46 7.27 2.65
N HIS A 36 1.68 7.65 3.01
CA HIS A 36 2.91 6.88 2.80
C HIS A 36 2.77 5.37 3.07
N ALA A 37 2.20 4.99 4.23
CA ALA A 37 2.04 3.59 4.61
C ALA A 37 1.07 2.83 3.69
N VAL A 38 0.07 3.52 3.13
CA VAL A 38 -0.86 2.98 2.13
C VAL A 38 -0.13 2.78 0.80
N SER A 39 0.55 3.82 0.31
CA SER A 39 1.33 3.79 -0.93
C SER A 39 2.35 2.65 -0.95
N VAL A 40 3.13 2.49 0.12
CA VAL A 40 4.11 1.41 0.28
C VAL A 40 3.42 0.04 0.28
N SER A 41 2.30 -0.10 1.00
CA SER A 41 1.56 -1.35 1.07
C SER A 41 1.02 -1.76 -0.31
N CYS A 42 0.41 -0.84 -1.05
CA CYS A 42 -0.11 -1.08 -2.39
C CYS A 42 1.01 -1.50 -3.36
N TYR A 43 2.13 -0.78 -3.35
CA TYR A 43 3.27 -1.10 -4.20
C TYR A 43 3.85 -2.49 -3.89
N PHE A 44 4.01 -2.85 -2.61
CA PHE A 44 4.51 -4.17 -2.25
C PHE A 44 3.54 -5.31 -2.53
N PHE A 45 2.23 -5.06 -2.57
CA PHE A 45 1.29 -6.06 -3.08
C PHE A 45 1.45 -6.27 -4.59
N GLN A 46 1.74 -5.22 -5.34
CA GLN A 46 2.00 -5.27 -6.78
C GLN A 46 3.37 -5.84 -7.15
N HIS A 47 4.34 -5.69 -6.24
CA HIS A 47 5.74 -6.08 -6.43
C HIS A 47 6.26 -6.78 -5.17
N PRO A 48 5.74 -7.98 -4.83
CA PRO A 48 6.06 -8.66 -3.58
C PRO A 48 7.54 -9.04 -3.44
N GLU A 49 8.27 -9.20 -4.55
CA GLU A 49 9.71 -9.41 -4.58
C GLU A 49 10.52 -8.21 -4.08
N ARG A 50 9.90 -7.04 -3.99
CA ARG A 50 10.51 -5.78 -3.52
C ARG A 50 10.13 -5.44 -2.08
N ALA A 51 9.24 -6.21 -1.46
CA ALA A 51 8.79 -5.96 -0.10
C ALA A 51 9.93 -6.12 0.90
N VAL A 52 10.06 -5.15 1.81
CA VAL A 52 11.09 -5.15 2.87
C VAL A 52 10.43 -5.00 4.23
N ASP A 53 10.82 -5.84 5.21
CA ASP A 53 10.29 -5.82 6.58
C ASP A 53 8.74 -5.96 6.70
N GLY A 54 8.21 -6.17 7.91
CA GLY A 54 6.76 -6.16 8.22
C GLY A 54 5.94 -7.39 7.74
N GLY A 55 6.25 -7.93 6.57
CA GLY A 55 5.56 -9.06 5.97
C GLY A 55 4.19 -8.70 5.38
N PRO A 56 3.66 -9.51 4.46
CA PRO A 56 2.44 -9.18 3.72
C PRO A 56 1.20 -9.05 4.61
N ALA A 57 1.12 -9.78 5.73
CA ALA A 57 0.02 -9.65 6.69
C ALA A 57 -0.03 -8.27 7.39
N PHE A 58 1.12 -7.60 7.53
CA PHE A 58 1.18 -6.26 8.11
C PHE A 58 0.63 -5.22 7.15
N TYR A 59 1.10 -5.22 5.90
CA TYR A 59 0.58 -4.36 4.84
C TYR A 59 -0.90 -4.60 4.58
N TRP A 60 -1.34 -5.85 4.66
CA TRP A 60 -2.75 -6.24 4.60
C TRP A 60 -3.58 -5.52 5.68
N SER A 61 -3.07 -5.50 6.90
CA SER A 61 -3.76 -4.87 8.03
C SER A 61 -3.86 -3.35 7.89
N LEU A 62 -2.82 -2.71 7.36
CA LEU A 62 -2.81 -1.28 7.06
C LEU A 62 -3.84 -0.92 5.99
N LEU A 63 -3.86 -1.64 4.86
CA LEU A 63 -4.81 -1.37 3.79
C LEU A 63 -6.26 -1.58 4.25
N HIS A 64 -6.54 -2.62 5.03
CA HIS A 64 -7.86 -2.83 5.59
C HIS A 64 -8.29 -1.73 6.57
N MET A 65 -7.38 -1.25 7.44
CA MET A 65 -7.68 -0.13 8.31
C MET A 65 -7.96 1.16 7.51
N TYR A 66 -7.17 1.43 6.49
CA TYR A 66 -7.37 2.58 5.60
C TYR A 66 -8.73 2.53 4.89
N LEU A 67 -9.06 1.41 4.24
CA LEU A 67 -10.31 1.27 3.49
C LEU A 67 -11.55 1.29 4.40
N ARG A 68 -11.42 0.84 5.65
CA ARG A 68 -12.52 0.83 6.63
C ARG A 68 -12.72 2.18 7.31
N ASP A 69 -11.64 2.79 7.77
CA ASP A 69 -11.67 3.91 8.73
C ASP A 69 -11.13 5.24 8.16
N GLY A 70 -10.58 5.22 6.95
CA GLY A 70 -10.09 6.39 6.22
C GLY A 70 -8.72 6.94 6.67
N VAL A 71 -8.29 8.01 6.00
CA VAL A 71 -6.96 8.64 6.18
C VAL A 71 -6.69 9.10 7.62
N GLU A 72 -7.70 9.59 8.33
CA GLU A 72 -7.53 10.14 9.68
C GLU A 72 -7.30 9.03 10.72
N ALA A 73 -7.87 7.83 10.50
CA ALA A 73 -7.54 6.66 11.30
C ALA A 73 -6.13 6.13 10.98
N MET A 74 -5.73 6.12 9.70
CA MET A 74 -4.36 5.81 9.29
C MET A 74 -3.33 6.74 9.93
N ARG A 75 -3.59 8.05 9.96
CA ARG A 75 -2.72 9.04 10.59
C ARG A 75 -2.54 8.73 12.07
N ARG A 76 -3.63 8.55 12.83
CA ARG A 76 -3.57 8.21 14.26
C ARG A 76 -2.87 6.89 14.53
N GLY A 77 -3.14 5.86 13.74
CA GLY A 77 -2.49 4.54 13.86
C GLY A 77 -0.99 4.63 13.62
N THR A 78 -0.57 5.34 12.58
CA THR A 78 0.85 5.56 12.24
C THR A 78 1.55 6.39 13.32
N GLU A 79 0.92 7.44 13.84
CA GLU A 79 1.47 8.24 14.95
C GLU A 79 1.66 7.40 16.21
N ARG A 80 0.67 6.58 16.57
CA ARG A 80 0.76 5.64 17.69
C ARG A 80 1.89 4.63 17.48
N ALA A 81 1.97 4.03 16.30
CA ALA A 81 3.01 3.06 15.96
C ALA A 81 4.42 3.67 16.03
N ARG A 82 4.59 4.91 15.55
CA ARG A 82 5.85 5.67 15.67
C ARG A 82 6.20 5.96 17.12
N HIS A 83 5.22 6.34 17.94
CA HIS A 83 5.44 6.57 19.37
C HIS A 83 5.89 5.28 20.08
N LEU A 84 5.24 4.15 19.79
CA LEU A 84 5.60 2.83 20.34
C LEU A 84 6.93 2.30 19.82
N ASN A 85 7.37 2.69 18.63
CA ASN A 85 8.69 2.36 18.08
C ASN A 85 9.83 3.17 18.72
N SER A 86 9.51 4.26 19.42
CA SER A 86 10.53 5.14 19.99
C SER A 86 11.34 4.43 21.09
N HIS A 87 12.63 4.21 20.83
CA HIS A 87 13.59 3.70 21.81
C HIS A 87 13.68 4.55 23.08
N ARG A 88 13.24 5.83 23.03
CA ARG A 88 13.15 6.72 24.19
C ARG A 88 12.23 6.20 25.29
N TYR A 89 11.29 5.30 24.96
CA TYR A 89 10.35 4.69 25.89
C TYR A 89 10.46 3.17 25.94
N GLY A 90 11.62 2.60 25.56
CA GLY A 90 11.79 1.13 25.47
C GLY A 90 11.02 0.52 24.31
N GLY A 91 10.94 1.25 23.18
CA GLY A 91 10.04 0.96 22.08
C GLY A 91 10.19 -0.43 21.44
N ARG A 92 9.07 -0.89 20.85
CA ARG A 92 8.98 -2.13 20.08
C ARG A 92 8.61 -1.84 18.63
N LYS A 93 8.97 -2.75 17.72
CA LYS A 93 8.44 -2.70 16.35
C LYS A 93 6.91 -2.80 16.37
N PRO A 94 6.20 -2.02 15.53
CA PRO A 94 4.77 -2.21 15.32
C PRO A 94 4.47 -3.64 14.85
N THR A 95 3.31 -4.14 15.24
CA THR A 95 2.82 -5.51 15.01
C THR A 95 1.39 -5.48 14.47
N LEU A 96 0.86 -6.62 14.05
CA LEU A 96 -0.52 -6.75 13.57
C LEU A 96 -1.55 -6.24 14.60
N ASP A 97 -1.28 -6.46 15.89
CA ASP A 97 -2.17 -6.03 16.99
C ASP A 97 -2.33 -4.50 17.09
N ASP A 98 -1.43 -3.73 16.49
CA ASP A 98 -1.53 -2.27 16.43
C ASP A 98 -2.53 -1.80 15.37
N PHE A 99 -2.95 -2.68 14.46
CA PHE A 99 -3.82 -2.40 13.32
C PHE A 99 -4.96 -3.43 13.21
N PRO A 100 -5.87 -3.48 14.19
CA PRO A 100 -6.84 -4.56 14.30
C PRO A 100 -7.97 -4.50 13.27
N GLY A 101 -8.61 -5.66 13.09
CA GLY A 101 -9.85 -5.83 12.33
C GLY A 101 -9.69 -6.06 10.83
N ALA A 102 -8.48 -6.41 10.39
CA ALA A 102 -8.27 -7.01 9.08
C ALA A 102 -8.60 -8.52 9.13
N PRO A 103 -9.15 -9.11 8.05
CA PRO A 103 -9.24 -10.56 7.92
C PRO A 103 -7.84 -11.18 7.83
N PRO A 104 -7.69 -12.51 8.07
CA PRO A 104 -6.42 -13.19 7.85
C PRO A 104 -5.89 -13.00 6.44
N PHE A 105 -4.58 -12.89 6.32
CA PHE A 105 -3.92 -12.73 5.02
C PHE A 105 -4.04 -13.99 4.15
N PRO A 106 -4.38 -13.88 2.84
CA PRO A 106 -4.48 -15.02 1.93
C PRO A 106 -3.10 -15.60 1.54
N GLU A 107 -2.57 -16.52 2.34
CA GLU A 107 -1.26 -17.15 2.07
C GLU A 107 -1.25 -18.11 0.86
N ALA A 108 -2.41 -18.61 0.43
CA ALA A 108 -2.49 -19.64 -0.61
C ALA A 108 -2.38 -19.08 -2.05
N GLY A 109 -1.63 -19.79 -2.91
CA GLY A 109 -1.49 -19.50 -4.34
C GLY A 109 -0.31 -18.58 -4.71
N PRO A 110 -0.05 -18.38 -6.01
CA PRO A 110 0.95 -17.41 -6.48
C PRO A 110 0.46 -15.96 -6.29
N PRO A 111 1.36 -14.97 -6.18
CA PRO A 111 1.01 -13.56 -6.22
C PRO A 111 0.19 -13.17 -7.47
N PRO A 112 -0.79 -12.26 -7.36
CA PRO A 112 -1.48 -11.73 -8.52
C PRO A 112 -0.53 -10.90 -9.38
N THR A 113 -0.66 -11.01 -10.69
CA THR A 113 0.14 -10.27 -11.67
C THR A 113 -0.65 -9.22 -12.45
N ALA A 114 -1.93 -9.04 -12.12
CA ALA A 114 -2.83 -8.11 -12.78
C ALA A 114 -3.73 -7.44 -11.76
N TYR A 115 -3.81 -6.11 -11.81
CA TYR A 115 -4.59 -5.28 -10.90
C TYR A 115 -5.47 -4.33 -11.72
N ALA A 116 -6.65 -4.02 -11.19
CA ALA A 116 -7.56 -3.06 -11.83
C ALA A 116 -7.02 -1.61 -11.76
N VAL A 117 -6.18 -1.32 -10.76
CA VAL A 117 -5.52 -0.03 -10.55
C VAL A 117 -4.07 -0.32 -10.18
N THR A 118 -3.14 0.39 -10.82
CA THR A 118 -1.69 0.28 -10.67
C THR A 118 -1.08 1.62 -10.27
N ILE A 119 0.18 1.60 -9.86
CA ILE A 119 0.93 2.85 -9.58
C ILE A 119 0.93 3.82 -10.77
N VAL A 120 0.87 3.31 -12.02
CA VAL A 120 0.80 4.15 -13.22
C VAL A 120 -0.50 4.95 -13.25
N ASP A 121 -1.62 4.35 -12.87
CA ASP A 121 -2.93 5.01 -12.79
C ASP A 121 -2.96 6.09 -11.70
N VAL A 122 -2.29 5.85 -10.57
CA VAL A 122 -2.18 6.82 -9.47
C VAL A 122 -1.27 7.99 -9.84
N ALA A 123 -0.21 7.72 -10.60
CA ALA A 123 0.75 8.72 -11.04
C ALA A 123 0.19 9.70 -12.09
N VAL A 124 -0.88 9.30 -12.80
CA VAL A 124 -1.56 10.04 -13.89
C VAL A 124 -0.63 10.34 -15.07
N ASP A 125 0.27 11.30 -14.91
CA ASP A 125 1.28 11.74 -15.88
C ASP A 125 2.71 11.55 -15.35
N GLY A 126 2.85 10.77 -14.27
CA GLY A 126 4.12 10.50 -13.61
C GLY A 126 4.44 11.46 -12.46
N THR A 127 3.51 12.37 -12.11
CA THR A 127 3.75 13.43 -11.10
C THR A 127 2.99 13.26 -9.79
N PHE A 128 2.02 12.33 -9.73
CA PHE A 128 1.15 12.14 -8.55
C PHE A 128 0.46 13.44 -8.12
N PRO A 129 -0.39 14.04 -8.98
CA PRO A 129 -0.99 15.34 -8.69
C PRO A 129 -1.76 15.30 -7.37
N ALA A 130 -1.65 16.35 -6.56
CA ALA A 130 -2.31 16.42 -5.25
C ALA A 130 -3.84 16.33 -5.36
N GLU A 131 -4.41 16.98 -6.37
CA GLU A 131 -5.84 16.92 -6.65
C GLU A 131 -6.26 15.50 -7.01
N GLY A 132 -7.20 14.93 -6.24
CA GLY A 132 -7.70 13.58 -6.45
C GLY A 132 -6.75 12.46 -5.99
N PHE A 133 -5.65 12.79 -5.31
CA PHE A 133 -4.64 11.79 -4.93
C PHE A 133 -5.21 10.74 -3.97
N GLU A 134 -5.98 11.18 -2.97
CA GLU A 134 -6.57 10.28 -1.97
C GLU A 134 -7.57 9.31 -2.61
N GLU A 135 -8.38 9.77 -3.56
CA GLU A 135 -9.33 8.94 -4.29
C GLU A 135 -8.62 7.88 -5.13
N ARG A 136 -7.49 8.24 -5.74
CA ARG A 136 -6.65 7.29 -6.51
C ARG A 136 -5.96 6.29 -5.58
N GLU A 137 -5.44 6.72 -4.43
CA GLU A 137 -4.90 5.82 -3.40
C GLU A 137 -5.96 4.85 -2.86
N GLN A 138 -7.18 5.32 -2.62
CA GLN A 138 -8.29 4.46 -2.20
C GLN A 138 -8.63 3.41 -3.27
N ALA A 139 -8.68 3.81 -4.55
CA ALA A 139 -8.91 2.90 -5.65
C ALA A 139 -7.76 1.88 -5.79
N TRP A 140 -6.52 2.31 -5.60
CA TRP A 140 -5.33 1.46 -5.65
C TRP A 140 -5.31 0.42 -4.52
N ALA A 141 -5.58 0.84 -3.28
CA ALA A 141 -5.71 -0.03 -2.12
C ALA A 141 -6.84 -1.05 -2.31
N GLY A 142 -8.00 -0.62 -2.83
CA GLY A 142 -9.12 -1.50 -3.14
C GLY A 142 -8.77 -2.56 -4.19
N ALA A 143 -8.06 -2.17 -5.26
CA ALA A 143 -7.61 -3.09 -6.29
C ALA A 143 -6.58 -4.11 -5.75
N ALA A 144 -5.66 -3.68 -4.89
CA ALA A 144 -4.69 -4.56 -4.25
C ALA A 144 -5.39 -5.61 -3.38
N ILE A 145 -6.30 -5.20 -2.49
CA ILE A 145 -7.07 -6.13 -1.65
C ILE A 145 -7.89 -7.11 -2.49
N THR A 146 -8.60 -6.61 -3.50
CA THR A 146 -9.44 -7.45 -4.37
C THR A 146 -8.60 -8.53 -5.06
N ALA A 147 -7.50 -8.16 -5.71
CA ALA A 147 -6.65 -9.10 -6.43
C ALA A 147 -6.07 -10.20 -5.53
N TRP A 148 -5.71 -9.85 -4.29
CA TRP A 148 -5.18 -10.82 -3.32
C TRP A 148 -6.29 -11.67 -2.67
N SER A 149 -7.48 -11.11 -2.40
CA SER A 149 -8.63 -11.87 -1.90
C SER A 149 -9.14 -12.90 -2.91
N ASP A 150 -9.18 -12.55 -4.20
CA ASP A 150 -9.70 -13.42 -5.26
C ASP A 150 -8.84 -14.67 -5.48
N ARG A 151 -7.61 -14.71 -4.96
CA ARG A 151 -6.78 -15.92 -4.95
C ARG A 151 -7.35 -17.06 -4.12
N ILE A 152 -8.16 -16.74 -3.11
CA ILE A 152 -8.79 -17.74 -2.23
C ILE A 152 -10.03 -18.32 -2.91
N LEU A 153 -10.68 -17.55 -3.79
CA LEU A 153 -11.90 -17.98 -4.45
C LEU A 153 -11.53 -18.80 -5.71
N PRO A 154 -11.97 -20.06 -5.83
CA PRO A 154 -11.79 -20.78 -7.08
C PRO A 154 -12.49 -19.99 -8.19
N ARG A 155 -11.73 -19.61 -9.22
CA ARG A 155 -12.28 -19.05 -10.46
C ARG A 155 -13.30 -20.04 -10.99
N ARG A 156 -14.59 -19.68 -10.91
CA ARG A 156 -15.70 -20.46 -11.48
C ARG A 156 -15.70 -20.36 -13.00
#